data_AF-A0A1H7QNB2-F1
#
_entry.id   AF-A0A1H7QNB2-F1
#
_cell.length_a   1.000
_cell.length_b   1.000
_cell.length_c   1.000
_cell.angle_alpha   90.00
_cell.angle_beta   90.00
_cell.angle_gamma   90.00
#
_symmetry.space_group_name_H-M   'P 1'
#
loop_
_entity.id
_entity.type
_entity.pdbx_description
1 polymer ?
#
loop_
_entity_poly.entity_id
_entity_poly.type
_entity_poly.pdbx_seq_one_letter_code
_entity_poly.pdbx_strand_id
1 'polypeptide(L)'
;MKKNTLRTLLSVSIMTVMALNIAACGESNENGSSEETATSESAAAEVNVEAESTAAEETAAIDNTATDQKTDLDDSQVDDQVDSNSEENAEEVITAVEDASKEASEEDKETESGQVNHLSESECSEKIDQLLATNPVTPDNIGVLKEMAECVTFGRVIDDDGVIFSEMDNRNKASLRFQILDSILWLQKSVHEDIATTVNDETAIPLEDAERIFKDFYGEENFTPYEYERVEDGYVYPLMADGEAWQRVEHMQFFEDDDYILFTGPGFYESNGGDEEFLGYADILFSKNPDSKYGATLLYGRYRDEKINISSVETSSELSASGGKTYSGDNLIDGDYTTVWAEGVSGTGVGETITLHLDKKQLVYGVVICNGYTASYEQFENNGVLSEASADFGEGNTVKGEVISCNYEGYTAENLVDLNRTKLELEEPVMTDTIVITITGATSGAKYDDTCVSEVMAY
;
A
#
# COMPACT_ATOMS: atom_id res chain seq x y z
N MET A 1 44.01 -2.92 42.20
CA MET A 1 44.81 -2.93 40.97
C MET A 1 45.01 -4.37 40.49
N LYS A 2 44.14 -4.86 39.61
CA LYS A 2 44.19 -6.17 38.91
C LYS A 2 43.51 -5.94 37.54
N LYS A 3 44.25 -6.06 36.42
CA LYS A 3 44.29 -7.23 35.51
C LYS A 3 42.92 -7.59 34.91
N ASN A 4 42.69 -7.21 33.64
CA ASN A 4 42.69 -8.13 32.49
C ASN A 4 41.92 -7.54 31.29
N THR A 5 42.61 -7.57 30.18
CA THR A 5 42.22 -7.33 28.79
C THR A 5 41.22 -8.38 28.28
N LEU A 6 40.46 -7.99 27.25
CA LEU A 6 39.92 -8.79 26.14
C LEU A 6 38.42 -9.15 26.14
N ARG A 7 37.69 -8.50 25.22
CA ARG A 7 36.65 -9.02 24.28
C ARG A 7 35.70 -7.86 23.93
N THR A 8 35.19 -7.62 22.73
CA THR A 8 35.49 -7.93 21.32
C THR A 8 34.54 -6.99 20.54
N LEU A 9 35.04 -6.27 19.53
CA LEU A 9 34.22 -5.54 18.56
C LEU A 9 33.51 -6.54 17.61
N LEU A 10 32.22 -6.35 17.40
CA LEU A 10 31.37 -6.81 16.29
C LEU A 10 30.24 -5.74 16.26
N SER A 11 29.83 -5.08 15.17
CA SER A 11 29.83 -5.42 13.76
C SER A 11 29.66 -4.13 12.95
N VAL A 12 30.54 -3.87 11.99
CA VAL A 12 30.31 -2.96 10.84
C VAL A 12 30.77 -3.75 9.63
N SER A 13 29.87 -3.95 8.65
CA SER A 13 30.11 -4.15 7.21
C SER A 13 29.10 -5.15 6.61
N ILE A 14 27.99 -4.65 6.06
CA ILE A 14 27.33 -5.28 4.92
C ILE A 14 27.01 -4.15 3.92
N MET A 15 27.95 -3.90 3.02
CA MET A 15 27.71 -3.30 1.71
C MET A 15 28.77 -3.86 0.76
N THR A 16 28.37 -4.04 -0.50
CA THR A 16 29.15 -4.48 -1.67
C THR A 16 29.10 -5.98 -1.97
N VAL A 17 28.09 -6.44 -2.73
CA VAL A 17 28.25 -7.16 -4.02
C VAL A 17 26.92 -7.08 -4.81
N MET A 18 26.76 -6.08 -5.68
CA MET A 18 25.93 -6.17 -6.88
C MET A 18 26.42 -5.14 -7.90
N ALA A 19 27.49 -5.50 -8.62
CA ALA A 19 27.85 -4.95 -9.92
C ALA A 19 29.10 -5.70 -10.39
N LEU A 20 28.93 -6.76 -11.19
CA LEU A 20 29.86 -7.25 -12.23
C LEU A 20 29.44 -8.66 -12.64
N ASN A 21 28.54 -8.76 -13.62
CA ASN A 21 28.45 -9.91 -14.52
C ASN A 21 27.68 -9.53 -15.81
N ILE A 22 28.25 -8.60 -16.58
CA ILE A 22 28.01 -8.52 -18.02
C ILE A 22 29.37 -8.28 -18.68
N ALA A 23 30.11 -9.36 -18.90
CA ALA A 23 31.15 -9.45 -19.92
C ALA A 23 31.67 -10.89 -19.98
N ALA A 24 31.00 -11.74 -20.76
CA ALA A 24 31.62 -12.79 -21.58
C ALA A 24 30.54 -13.73 -22.12
N CYS A 25 30.16 -13.54 -23.38
CA CYS A 25 30.02 -14.63 -24.36
C CYS A 25 29.55 -14.03 -25.68
N GLY A 26 30.39 -14.18 -26.72
CA GLY A 26 30.02 -13.73 -28.06
C GLY A 26 31.13 -13.79 -29.09
N GLU A 27 31.99 -14.81 -29.10
CA GLU A 27 32.66 -15.22 -30.34
C GLU A 27 32.75 -16.75 -30.43
N SER A 28 32.06 -17.28 -31.42
CA SER A 28 32.08 -18.67 -31.88
C SER A 28 33.36 -18.95 -32.67
N ASN A 29 34.03 -20.08 -32.42
CA ASN A 29 34.58 -20.93 -33.48
C ASN A 29 35.00 -22.33 -33.00
N GLU A 30 34.41 -23.32 -33.66
CA GLU A 30 34.89 -24.62 -34.13
C GLU A 30 35.89 -25.52 -33.36
N ASN A 31 35.47 -26.79 -33.33
CA ASN A 31 36.23 -28.05 -33.51
C ASN A 31 36.87 -28.76 -32.31
N GLY A 32 36.33 -29.96 -32.05
CA GLY A 32 37.13 -31.20 -32.05
C GLY A 32 37.15 -32.01 -30.75
N SER A 33 36.58 -33.24 -30.83
CA SER A 33 36.97 -34.52 -30.19
C SER A 33 37.41 -34.51 -28.70
N SER A 34 37.03 -35.40 -27.80
CA SER A 34 36.72 -36.84 -27.86
C SER A 34 36.28 -37.32 -26.47
N GLU A 35 35.60 -38.46 -26.45
CA GLU A 35 35.40 -39.44 -25.36
C GLU A 35 36.22 -39.29 -24.06
N GLU A 36 35.58 -39.41 -22.89
CA GLU A 36 35.62 -40.65 -22.08
C GLU A 36 34.75 -40.54 -20.80
N THR A 37 34.22 -41.70 -20.43
CA THR A 37 33.40 -42.07 -19.26
C THR A 37 34.16 -42.08 -17.93
N ALA A 38 33.48 -41.76 -16.82
CA ALA A 38 33.27 -42.66 -15.65
C ALA A 38 33.03 -41.93 -14.31
N THR A 39 31.90 -42.31 -13.68
CA THR A 39 31.58 -42.47 -12.25
C THR A 39 32.64 -42.25 -11.17
N SER A 40 32.27 -41.60 -10.06
CA SER A 40 32.39 -42.17 -8.69
C SER A 40 31.71 -41.32 -7.61
N GLU A 41 31.07 -42.01 -6.66
CA GLU A 41 30.43 -41.57 -5.41
C GLU A 41 31.41 -41.04 -4.34
N SER A 42 30.91 -40.22 -3.40
CA SER A 42 31.12 -40.32 -1.93
C SER A 42 30.24 -39.26 -1.23
N ALA A 43 29.20 -39.61 -0.46
CA ALA A 43 29.17 -40.15 0.91
C ALA A 43 29.48 -39.12 2.03
N ALA A 44 28.38 -38.70 2.69
CA ALA A 44 28.11 -38.56 4.13
C ALA A 44 29.05 -37.79 5.09
N ALA A 45 28.44 -36.90 5.88
CA ALA A 45 28.66 -36.81 7.33
C ALA A 45 27.48 -36.07 8.02
N GLU A 46 26.62 -36.84 8.69
CA GLU A 46 25.74 -36.38 9.77
C GLU A 46 26.56 -36.10 11.04
N VAL A 47 26.17 -35.10 11.84
CA VAL A 47 26.51 -35.02 13.27
C VAL A 47 25.25 -34.69 14.06
N ASN A 48 24.89 -35.65 14.91
CA ASN A 48 23.86 -35.65 15.92
C ASN A 48 24.49 -35.18 17.25
N VAL A 49 23.82 -34.35 18.05
CA VAL A 49 24.16 -34.17 19.47
C VAL A 49 22.89 -34.07 20.31
N GLU A 50 22.88 -34.93 21.32
CA GLU A 50 21.83 -35.26 22.28
C GLU A 50 21.47 -34.15 23.28
N ALA A 51 20.26 -34.30 23.82
CA ALA A 51 19.75 -33.64 25.00
C ALA A 51 20.41 -34.15 26.29
N GLU A 52 20.56 -33.28 27.29
CA GLU A 52 20.68 -33.69 28.69
C GLU A 52 19.76 -32.85 29.60
N SER A 53 18.87 -33.56 30.26
CA SER A 53 18.06 -33.14 31.41
C SER A 53 18.86 -33.22 32.71
N THR A 54 18.64 -32.31 33.66
CA THR A 54 18.68 -32.65 35.10
C THR A 54 17.73 -31.75 35.90
N ALA A 55 17.08 -32.38 36.88
CA ALA A 55 16.06 -31.85 37.78
C ALA A 55 16.62 -31.62 39.20
N ALA A 56 15.94 -30.78 39.99
CA ALA A 56 15.66 -30.87 41.45
C ALA A 56 15.13 -29.49 41.94
N GLU A 57 13.87 -29.36 42.39
CA GLU A 57 13.41 -29.38 43.81
C GLU A 57 13.99 -28.22 44.66
N GLU A 58 13.27 -27.42 45.44
CA GLU A 58 12.16 -27.71 46.37
C GLU A 58 11.49 -26.39 46.87
N THR A 59 10.15 -26.44 47.01
CA THR A 59 9.25 -25.81 48.02
C THR A 59 9.52 -24.46 48.70
N ALA A 60 8.51 -23.56 48.72
CA ALA A 60 7.66 -23.30 49.90
C ALA A 60 6.60 -22.21 49.64
N ALA A 61 5.38 -22.46 50.11
CA ALA A 61 4.18 -21.63 50.01
C ALA A 61 4.18 -20.42 50.96
N ILE A 62 3.53 -19.31 50.57
CA ILE A 62 2.76 -18.44 51.48
C ILE A 62 1.52 -17.87 50.75
N ASP A 63 0.42 -17.95 51.49
CA ASP A 63 -0.96 -17.55 51.29
C ASP A 63 -1.20 -16.05 51.55
N ASN A 64 -2.04 -15.38 50.75
CA ASN A 64 -3.24 -14.64 51.19
C ASN A 64 -3.71 -13.53 50.22
N THR A 65 -5.00 -13.61 49.95
CA THR A 65 -6.01 -12.56 49.70
C THR A 65 -5.69 -11.17 50.27
N ALA A 66 -6.13 -10.09 49.58
CA ALA A 66 -7.26 -9.25 50.05
C ALA A 66 -7.52 -7.96 49.22
N THR A 67 -8.82 -7.73 48.97
CA THR A 67 -9.62 -6.48 49.09
C THR A 67 -9.46 -5.26 48.18
N ASP A 68 -10.61 -4.91 47.61
CA ASP A 68 -11.17 -3.57 47.33
C ASP A 68 -10.79 -2.48 48.34
N GLN A 69 -10.63 -1.23 47.85
CA GLN A 69 -11.39 -0.10 48.39
C GLN A 69 -11.41 1.13 47.49
N LYS A 70 -12.57 1.80 47.58
CA LYS A 70 -13.11 2.98 46.90
C LYS A 70 -13.07 4.17 47.87
N THR A 71 -12.86 5.39 47.38
CA THR A 71 -13.26 6.70 47.97
C THR A 71 -12.93 7.79 46.92
N ASP A 72 -13.84 8.60 46.36
CA ASP A 72 -14.79 9.63 46.85
C ASP A 72 -14.17 11.01 47.22
N LEU A 73 -14.90 12.07 46.81
CA LEU A 73 -14.94 13.49 47.23
C LEU A 73 -14.18 14.53 46.37
N ASP A 74 -14.62 15.79 46.18
CA ASP A 74 -15.90 16.55 46.22
C ASP A 74 -15.56 18.03 45.86
N ASP A 75 -16.60 18.80 45.54
CA ASP A 75 -16.76 20.21 45.10
C ASP A 75 -15.97 21.37 45.76
N SER A 76 -15.83 22.48 44.98
CA SER A 76 -16.11 23.89 45.39
C SER A 76 -15.84 24.88 44.22
N GLN A 77 -16.88 25.53 43.64
CA GLN A 77 -17.47 26.87 43.89
C GLN A 77 -16.68 28.13 43.43
N VAL A 78 -17.23 28.87 42.42
CA VAL A 78 -17.82 30.26 42.48
C VAL A 78 -16.79 31.38 42.14
N ASP A 79 -17.00 32.38 41.25
CA ASP A 79 -18.06 33.42 41.19
C ASP A 79 -18.07 34.21 39.85
N ASP A 80 -19.23 34.78 39.53
CA ASP A 80 -19.55 35.70 38.41
C ASP A 80 -19.24 37.19 38.72
N GLN A 81 -18.96 37.99 37.69
CA GLN A 81 -19.39 39.39 37.64
C GLN A 81 -19.82 39.82 36.23
N VAL A 82 -21.05 40.35 36.18
CA VAL A 82 -21.74 41.00 35.06
C VAL A 82 -21.59 42.51 35.19
N ASP A 83 -21.46 43.23 34.07
CA ASP A 83 -22.16 44.52 33.95
C ASP A 83 -22.54 44.86 32.49
N SER A 84 -23.73 45.43 32.36
CA SER A 84 -24.56 45.61 31.15
C SER A 84 -24.45 47.01 30.53
N ASN A 85 -24.56 47.16 29.20
CA ASN A 85 -25.70 47.87 28.54
C ASN A 85 -25.52 48.20 27.05
N SER A 86 -26.71 48.30 26.42
CA SER A 86 -27.12 49.03 25.20
C SER A 86 -26.87 48.41 23.83
N GLU A 87 -27.89 47.67 23.38
CA GLU A 87 -28.40 47.67 22.01
C GLU A 87 -28.78 49.11 21.59
N GLU A 88 -28.23 49.60 20.48
CA GLU A 88 -28.88 50.46 19.48
C GLU A 88 -27.89 50.71 18.32
N ASN A 89 -28.39 50.71 17.08
CA ASN A 89 -27.70 50.96 15.80
C ASN A 89 -26.99 49.78 15.12
N ALA A 90 -27.78 48.79 14.71
CA ALA A 90 -27.45 47.90 13.60
C ALA A 90 -28.34 48.25 12.40
N GLU A 91 -28.09 49.40 11.75
CA GLU A 91 -28.74 49.74 10.47
C GLU A 91 -28.06 50.94 9.76
N GLU A 92 -26.73 50.98 9.65
CA GLU A 92 -26.06 52.01 8.83
C GLU A 92 -24.59 51.68 8.45
N VAL A 93 -24.30 50.47 7.95
CA VAL A 93 -22.96 50.16 7.37
C VAL A 93 -23.02 49.29 6.09
N ILE A 94 -24.20 48.88 5.60
CA ILE A 94 -24.33 47.95 4.44
C ILE A 94 -24.54 48.70 3.11
N THR A 95 -24.00 49.91 2.92
CA THR A 95 -24.18 50.68 1.67
C THR A 95 -22.92 51.37 1.14
N ALA A 96 -21.73 50.93 1.56
CA ALA A 96 -20.46 51.49 1.07
C ALA A 96 -19.47 50.44 0.50
N VAL A 97 -19.85 49.16 0.41
CA VAL A 97 -18.97 48.08 -0.10
C VAL A 97 -19.45 47.51 -1.44
N GLU A 98 -20.65 47.86 -1.90
CA GLU A 98 -21.23 47.34 -3.16
C GLU A 98 -20.99 48.20 -4.41
N ASP A 99 -20.41 49.41 -4.28
CA ASP A 99 -20.13 50.29 -5.43
C ASP A 99 -18.65 50.27 -5.89
N ALA A 100 -17.76 49.58 -5.19
CA ALA A 100 -16.35 49.44 -5.59
C ALA A 100 -16.08 48.19 -6.46
N SER A 101 -17.04 47.28 -6.57
CA SER A 101 -16.92 46.00 -7.28
C SER A 101 -17.51 46.02 -8.70
N LYS A 102 -17.91 47.19 -9.22
CA LYS A 102 -18.53 47.35 -10.56
C LYS A 102 -17.75 48.16 -11.59
N GLU A 103 -16.59 48.72 -11.27
CA GLU A 103 -15.77 49.51 -12.23
C GLU A 103 -14.44 48.85 -12.63
N ALA A 104 -14.17 47.60 -12.24
CA ALA A 104 -12.94 46.89 -12.64
C ALA A 104 -13.13 45.87 -13.78
N SER A 105 -14.33 45.75 -14.34
CA SER A 105 -14.65 44.78 -15.38
C SER A 105 -15.02 45.46 -16.70
N GLU A 106 -14.07 46.16 -17.33
CA GLU A 106 -14.15 46.54 -18.75
C GLU A 106 -12.82 47.21 -19.16
N GLU A 107 -11.81 46.43 -19.59
CA GLU A 107 -10.87 46.80 -20.68
C GLU A 107 -9.88 45.64 -20.99
N ASP A 108 -10.13 44.99 -22.15
CA ASP A 108 -9.25 44.31 -23.13
C ASP A 108 -8.07 43.40 -22.67
N LYS A 109 -8.11 42.07 -22.91
CA LYS A 109 -7.96 41.28 -24.16
C LYS A 109 -6.50 40.97 -24.58
N GLU A 110 -6.31 39.67 -24.87
CA GLU A 110 -5.19 38.99 -25.54
C GLU A 110 -3.90 38.70 -24.76
N THR A 111 -3.91 37.55 -24.07
CA THR A 111 -2.91 36.48 -24.27
C THR A 111 -3.59 35.15 -23.94
N GLU A 112 -3.73 34.25 -24.94
CA GLU A 112 -4.03 32.84 -24.68
C GLU A 112 -2.79 32.23 -23.99
N SER A 113 -2.79 32.23 -22.66
CA SER A 113 -2.00 31.29 -21.85
C SER A 113 -2.95 30.20 -21.39
N GLY A 114 -2.57 28.92 -21.49
CA GLY A 114 -3.43 27.78 -21.19
C GLY A 114 -4.04 27.88 -19.79
N GLN A 115 -5.33 28.19 -19.73
CA GLN A 115 -6.09 28.06 -18.49
C GLN A 115 -6.33 26.57 -18.27
N VAL A 116 -5.72 26.00 -17.24
CA VAL A 116 -6.06 24.67 -16.74
C VAL A 116 -7.57 24.69 -16.43
N ASN A 117 -8.35 23.87 -17.13
CA ASN A 117 -9.78 23.77 -16.90
C ASN A 117 -10.03 23.42 -15.43
N HIS A 118 -10.57 24.36 -14.66
CA HIS A 118 -10.95 24.14 -13.26
C HIS A 118 -12.23 23.32 -13.22
N LEU A 119 -12.09 22.00 -13.17
CA LEU A 119 -13.17 21.08 -12.86
C LEU A 119 -13.38 21.03 -11.34
N SER A 120 -14.64 20.96 -10.90
CA SER A 120 -14.95 20.56 -9.53
C SER A 120 -14.65 19.07 -9.29
N GLU A 121 -14.60 18.63 -8.04
CA GLU A 121 -14.41 17.21 -7.69
C GLU A 121 -15.46 16.28 -8.33
N SER A 122 -16.72 16.75 -8.41
CA SER A 122 -17.78 15.99 -9.07
C SER A 122 -17.57 15.90 -10.58
N GLU A 123 -17.11 16.97 -11.21
CA GLU A 123 -16.80 16.98 -12.65
C GLU A 123 -15.57 16.11 -12.97
N CYS A 124 -14.56 16.10 -12.09
CA CYS A 124 -13.43 15.18 -12.16
C CYS A 124 -13.87 13.72 -12.06
N SER A 125 -14.76 13.42 -11.09
CA SER A 125 -15.32 12.07 -10.92
C SER A 125 -16.11 11.61 -12.15
N GLU A 126 -16.99 12.47 -12.68
CA GLU A 126 -17.72 12.17 -13.92
C GLU A 126 -16.78 11.98 -15.12
N LYS A 127 -15.69 12.75 -15.19
CA LYS A 127 -14.68 12.62 -16.23
C LYS A 127 -13.93 11.29 -16.11
N ILE A 128 -13.57 10.85 -14.91
CA ILE A 128 -12.96 9.52 -14.67
C ILE A 128 -13.88 8.43 -15.21
N ASP A 129 -15.17 8.44 -14.85
CA ASP A 129 -16.13 7.43 -15.29
C ASP A 129 -16.29 7.41 -16.83
N GLN A 130 -16.27 8.59 -17.47
CA GLN A 130 -16.28 8.69 -18.93
C GLN A 130 -15.04 8.07 -19.57
N LEU A 131 -13.85 8.30 -19.02
CA LEU A 131 -12.59 7.77 -19.53
C LEU A 131 -12.51 6.25 -19.33
N LEU A 132 -12.94 5.73 -18.18
CA LEU A 132 -13.03 4.28 -17.90
C LEU A 132 -13.96 3.55 -18.87
N ALA A 133 -14.96 4.24 -19.44
CA ALA A 133 -15.84 3.68 -20.47
C ALA A 133 -15.20 3.61 -21.87
N THR A 134 -13.95 4.08 -22.03
CA THR A 134 -13.18 4.01 -23.28
C THR A 134 -12.20 2.83 -23.27
N ASN A 135 -11.35 2.71 -24.30
CA ASN A 135 -10.33 1.67 -24.34
C ASN A 135 -9.01 2.18 -23.74
N PRO A 136 -8.25 1.33 -23.02
CA PRO A 136 -6.92 1.70 -22.55
C PRO A 136 -6.00 2.12 -23.70
N VAL A 137 -5.09 3.04 -23.41
CA VAL A 137 -4.09 3.59 -24.33
C VAL A 137 -2.68 3.47 -23.74
N THR A 138 -1.67 3.79 -24.54
CA THR A 138 -0.29 3.94 -24.09
C THR A 138 0.16 5.37 -24.43
N PRO A 139 0.18 6.30 -23.45
CA PRO A 139 0.60 7.68 -23.69
C PRO A 139 2.07 7.77 -24.09
N ASP A 140 2.42 8.75 -24.94
CA ASP A 140 3.79 8.96 -25.42
C ASP A 140 4.78 9.24 -24.27
N ASN A 141 4.33 9.90 -23.20
CA ASN A 141 5.11 10.25 -22.01
C ASN A 141 4.83 9.32 -20.80
N ILE A 142 4.45 8.06 -21.03
CA ILE A 142 4.05 7.11 -19.98
C ILE A 142 5.03 7.01 -18.80
N GLY A 143 6.34 7.08 -19.03
CA GLY A 143 7.34 7.03 -17.96
C GLY A 143 7.23 8.20 -16.98
N VAL A 144 6.98 9.40 -17.50
CA VAL A 144 6.75 10.61 -16.69
C VAL A 144 5.44 10.49 -15.91
N LEU A 145 4.35 10.11 -16.56
CA LEU A 145 3.04 9.99 -15.91
C LEU A 145 3.04 8.95 -14.78
N LYS A 146 3.70 7.80 -14.99
CA LYS A 146 3.86 6.77 -13.94
C LYS A 146 4.57 7.32 -12.72
N GLU A 147 5.66 8.06 -12.92
CA GLU A 147 6.43 8.63 -11.81
C GLU A 147 5.68 9.74 -11.08
N MET A 148 4.91 10.55 -11.80
CA MET A 148 4.01 11.52 -11.18
C MET A 148 2.93 10.82 -10.32
N ALA A 149 2.35 9.73 -10.83
CA ALA A 149 1.39 8.92 -10.08
C ALA A 149 2.03 8.22 -8.86
N GLU A 150 3.26 7.70 -8.99
CA GLU A 150 4.02 7.14 -7.85
C GLU A 150 4.26 8.20 -6.75
N CYS A 151 4.56 9.45 -7.12
CA CYS A 151 4.71 10.53 -6.13
C CYS A 151 3.42 10.78 -5.35
N VAL A 152 2.26 10.66 -6.01
CA VAL A 152 0.95 10.80 -5.38
C VAL A 152 0.70 9.67 -4.39
N THR A 153 0.91 8.42 -4.80
CA THR A 153 0.60 7.26 -3.95
C THR A 153 1.59 7.15 -2.79
N PHE A 154 2.89 7.34 -3.02
CA PHE A 154 3.88 7.39 -1.93
C PHE A 154 3.72 8.61 -1.03
N GLY A 155 3.16 9.69 -1.55
CA GLY A 155 2.79 10.87 -0.76
C GLY A 155 1.59 10.63 0.16
N ARG A 156 0.83 9.54 -0.07
CA ARG A 156 -0.40 9.19 0.64
C ARG A 156 -1.38 10.35 0.71
N VAL A 157 -1.48 11.09 -0.39
CA VAL A 157 -2.27 12.34 -0.47
C VAL A 157 -3.68 12.13 -1.04
N ILE A 158 -4.03 10.91 -1.45
CA ILE A 158 -5.35 10.53 -1.96
C ILE A 158 -6.04 9.57 -0.99
N ASP A 159 -7.37 9.66 -0.93
CA ASP A 159 -8.27 8.81 -0.16
C ASP A 159 -9.54 8.53 -0.97
N ASP A 160 -10.58 7.95 -0.35
CA ASP A 160 -11.85 7.61 -0.98
C ASP A 160 -12.76 8.81 -1.27
N ASP A 161 -12.63 9.90 -0.51
CA ASP A 161 -13.31 11.18 -0.77
C ASP A 161 -12.72 11.88 -2.01
N GLY A 162 -11.42 11.69 -2.23
CA GLY A 162 -10.68 12.23 -3.35
C GLY A 162 -10.28 13.69 -3.16
N VAL A 163 -9.38 14.17 -4.02
CA VAL A 163 -8.69 15.44 -3.80
C VAL A 163 -8.35 16.16 -5.09
N ILE A 164 -8.59 17.47 -5.13
CA ILE A 164 -7.99 18.36 -6.13
C ILE A 164 -6.60 18.76 -5.64
N PHE A 165 -5.54 18.38 -6.38
CA PHE A 165 -4.17 18.52 -5.87
C PHE A 165 -3.75 19.98 -5.61
N SER A 166 -4.21 20.93 -6.42
CA SER A 166 -3.93 22.35 -6.21
C SER A 166 -4.61 22.93 -4.96
N GLU A 167 -5.70 22.31 -4.51
CA GLU A 167 -6.53 22.75 -3.37
C GLU A 167 -6.20 22.02 -2.06
N MET A 168 -5.28 21.05 -2.09
CA MET A 168 -4.81 20.32 -0.91
C MET A 168 -4.37 21.26 0.22
N ASP A 169 -4.59 20.81 1.46
CA ASP A 169 -3.98 21.43 2.63
C ASP A 169 -2.45 21.37 2.55
N ASN A 170 -1.79 22.25 3.32
CA ASN A 170 -0.34 22.38 3.22
C ASN A 170 0.43 21.16 3.74
N ARG A 171 -0.18 20.31 4.59
CA ARG A 171 0.45 19.09 5.09
C ARG A 171 0.53 18.05 3.96
N ASN A 172 -0.57 17.84 3.24
CA ASN A 172 -0.59 16.94 2.09
C ASN A 172 0.29 17.46 0.96
N LYS A 173 0.27 18.77 0.69
CA LYS A 173 1.22 19.37 -0.27
C LYS A 173 2.67 19.11 0.12
N ALA A 174 3.04 19.28 1.39
CA ALA A 174 4.40 18.99 1.84
C ALA A 174 4.79 17.51 1.68
N SER A 175 3.86 16.58 1.89
CA SER A 175 4.08 15.15 1.63
C SER A 175 4.32 14.87 0.13
N LEU A 176 3.49 15.44 -0.75
CA LEU A 176 3.65 15.31 -2.20
C LEU A 176 4.96 15.96 -2.68
N ARG A 177 5.29 17.17 -2.21
CA ARG A 177 6.54 17.86 -2.53
C ARG A 177 7.77 17.05 -2.13
N PHE A 178 7.74 16.40 -0.97
CA PHE A 178 8.83 15.51 -0.56
C PHE A 178 9.06 14.39 -1.59
N GLN A 179 8.02 13.69 -2.02
CA GLN A 179 8.13 12.63 -3.03
C GLN A 179 8.57 13.16 -4.40
N ILE A 180 8.07 14.33 -4.81
CA ILE A 180 8.48 14.98 -6.05
C ILE A 180 9.98 15.29 -6.04
N LEU A 181 10.47 15.92 -4.97
CA LEU A 181 11.88 16.29 -4.87
C LEU A 181 12.78 15.05 -4.80
N ASP A 182 12.37 14.00 -4.11
CA ASP A 182 13.13 12.73 -4.07
C ASP A 182 13.20 12.08 -5.46
N SER A 183 12.07 12.03 -6.17
CA SER A 183 11.98 11.49 -7.53
C SER A 183 12.84 12.27 -8.54
N ILE A 184 12.81 13.61 -8.47
CA ILE A 184 13.58 14.48 -9.35
C ILE A 184 15.09 14.36 -9.09
N LEU A 185 15.53 14.28 -7.85
CA LEU A 185 16.95 14.33 -7.52
C LEU A 185 17.64 12.97 -7.60
N TRP A 186 17.04 11.92 -7.04
CA TRP A 186 17.78 10.71 -6.68
C TRP A 186 17.45 9.50 -7.53
N LEU A 187 16.20 9.33 -7.94
CA LEU A 187 15.79 8.12 -8.65
C LEU A 187 16.33 8.06 -10.09
N GLN A 188 16.97 9.13 -10.61
CA GLN A 188 17.49 9.26 -11.98
C GLN A 188 16.54 8.68 -13.04
N LYS A 189 15.27 9.02 -12.84
CA LYS A 189 14.11 8.49 -13.52
C LYS A 189 13.64 9.47 -14.61
N SER A 190 12.47 9.25 -15.21
CA SER A 190 11.91 10.03 -16.33
C SER A 190 11.69 11.51 -16.00
N VAL A 191 11.42 11.85 -14.73
CA VAL A 191 11.23 13.23 -14.24
C VAL A 191 12.52 13.90 -13.74
N HIS A 192 13.67 13.24 -13.81
CA HIS A 192 14.93 13.73 -13.25
C HIS A 192 15.35 15.10 -13.80
N GLU A 193 15.84 15.97 -12.91
CA GLU A 193 16.46 17.25 -13.26
C GLU A 193 17.73 17.52 -12.44
N ASP A 194 18.77 18.02 -13.12
CA ASP A 194 20.00 18.48 -12.47
C ASP A 194 19.84 19.94 -12.02
N ILE A 195 19.08 20.13 -10.94
CA ILE A 195 18.75 21.44 -10.33
C ILE A 195 19.36 21.64 -8.93
N ALA A 196 19.92 20.57 -8.36
CA ALA A 196 20.55 20.63 -7.05
C ALA A 196 21.86 21.43 -7.10
N THR A 197 22.10 22.18 -6.03
CA THR A 197 23.35 22.89 -5.78
C THR A 197 23.84 22.60 -4.37
N THR A 198 25.02 23.12 -4.04
CA THR A 198 25.60 23.00 -2.71
C THR A 198 25.65 24.36 -2.03
N VAL A 199 24.96 24.47 -0.90
CA VAL A 199 24.98 25.66 -0.03
C VAL A 199 25.39 25.20 1.36
N ASN A 200 26.46 25.79 1.91
CA ASN A 200 27.01 25.43 3.22
C ASN A 200 27.29 23.92 3.41
N ASP A 201 27.84 23.27 2.38
CA ASP A 201 28.12 21.82 2.34
C ASP A 201 26.88 20.91 2.39
N GLU A 202 25.67 21.47 2.19
CA GLU A 202 24.41 20.74 2.13
C GLU A 202 23.80 20.78 0.71
N THR A 203 23.03 19.74 0.36
CA THR A 203 22.25 19.73 -0.89
C THR A 203 21.11 20.72 -0.76
N ALA A 204 20.96 21.61 -1.74
CA ALA A 204 19.96 22.66 -1.76
C ALA A 204 19.40 22.82 -3.17
N ILE A 205 18.15 23.31 -3.28
CA ILE A 205 17.48 23.62 -4.55
C ILE A 205 17.13 25.10 -4.51
N PRO A 206 17.43 25.90 -5.54
CA PRO A 206 16.92 27.27 -5.63
C PRO A 206 15.40 27.29 -5.46
N LEU A 207 14.88 28.18 -4.62
CA LEU A 207 13.44 28.22 -4.31
C LEU A 207 12.59 28.42 -5.57
N GLU A 208 13.06 29.24 -6.51
CA GLU A 208 12.39 29.48 -7.80
C GLU A 208 12.26 28.21 -8.66
N ASP A 209 13.23 27.30 -8.59
CA ASP A 209 13.19 26.03 -9.31
C ASP A 209 12.20 25.06 -8.64
N ALA A 210 12.20 25.01 -7.31
CA ALA A 210 11.24 24.20 -6.55
C ALA A 210 9.80 24.66 -6.79
N GLU A 211 9.52 25.96 -6.70
CA GLU A 211 8.20 26.55 -6.99
C GLU A 211 7.73 26.26 -8.42
N ARG A 212 8.63 26.38 -9.41
CA ARG A 212 8.33 26.00 -10.81
C ARG A 212 7.93 24.54 -10.92
N ILE A 213 8.66 23.64 -10.26
CA ILE A 213 8.38 22.21 -10.29
C ILE A 213 7.02 21.90 -9.68
N PHE A 214 6.69 22.46 -8.51
CA PHE A 214 5.41 22.22 -7.86
C PHE A 214 4.24 22.77 -8.69
N LYS A 215 4.45 23.91 -9.35
CA LYS A 215 3.52 24.45 -10.33
C LYS A 215 3.31 23.51 -11.52
N ASP A 216 4.39 22.99 -12.11
CA ASP A 216 4.31 22.06 -13.26
C ASP A 216 3.65 20.73 -12.88
N PHE A 217 3.95 20.21 -11.68
CA PHE A 217 3.43 18.93 -11.19
C PHE A 217 1.94 18.98 -10.87
N TYR A 218 1.48 19.96 -10.08
CA TYR A 218 0.11 19.97 -9.55
C TYR A 218 -0.52 21.37 -9.45
N GLY A 219 0.07 22.38 -10.10
CA GLY A 219 -0.52 23.72 -10.17
C GLY A 219 -0.36 24.54 -8.90
N GLU A 220 0.68 24.32 -8.09
CA GLU A 220 0.93 25.16 -6.92
C GLU A 220 1.27 26.61 -7.31
N GLU A 221 0.42 27.56 -6.91
CA GLU A 221 0.66 29.00 -7.14
C GLU A 221 1.20 29.73 -5.90
N ASN A 222 0.93 29.22 -4.70
CA ASN A 222 1.20 29.90 -3.43
C ASN A 222 1.98 28.98 -2.47
N PHE A 223 3.22 28.67 -2.84
CA PHE A 223 4.09 27.83 -2.01
C PHE A 223 4.25 28.44 -0.60
N THR A 224 3.91 27.63 0.40
CA THR A 224 4.11 27.95 1.81
C THR A 224 4.81 26.76 2.47
N PRO A 225 6.03 26.93 3.02
CA PRO A 225 6.71 25.83 3.69
C PRO A 225 5.87 25.27 4.85
N TYR A 226 5.78 23.95 4.94
CA TYR A 226 5.26 23.27 6.12
C TYR A 226 6.32 23.17 7.23
N GLU A 227 5.93 22.81 8.46
CA GLU A 227 6.79 22.95 9.65
C GLU A 227 8.14 22.20 9.59
N TYR A 228 8.23 21.16 8.77
CA TYR A 228 9.44 20.35 8.56
C TYR A 228 10.18 20.66 7.25
N GLU A 229 9.65 21.53 6.39
CA GLU A 229 10.32 21.94 5.15
C GLU A 229 11.25 23.11 5.42
N ARG A 230 12.56 22.88 5.31
CA ARG A 230 13.56 23.92 5.54
C ARG A 230 13.71 24.78 4.29
N VAL A 231 13.28 26.04 4.41
CA VAL A 231 13.44 27.07 3.37
C VAL A 231 14.16 28.29 3.94
N GLU A 232 15.39 28.53 3.50
CA GLU A 232 16.25 29.59 4.02
C GLU A 232 17.09 30.21 2.90
N ASP A 233 17.30 31.52 2.96
CA ASP A 233 18.16 32.28 2.02
C ASP A 233 17.86 32.06 0.52
N GLY A 234 16.59 31.78 0.18
CA GLY A 234 16.15 31.53 -1.20
C GLY A 234 16.40 30.09 -1.69
N TYR A 235 16.58 29.14 -0.78
CA TYR A 235 16.77 27.73 -1.10
C TYR A 235 15.82 26.84 -0.30
N VAL A 236 15.34 25.77 -0.94
CA VAL A 236 14.72 24.61 -0.30
C VAL A 236 15.80 23.57 -0.04
N TYR A 237 15.81 23.02 1.17
CA TYR A 237 16.74 21.94 1.52
C TYR A 237 15.94 20.64 1.67
N PRO A 238 16.04 19.72 0.70
CA PRO A 238 15.27 18.49 0.72
C PRO A 238 15.65 17.66 1.94
N LEU A 239 14.65 17.14 2.65
CA LEU A 239 14.85 16.17 3.70
C LEU A 239 15.38 14.87 3.06
N MET A 240 16.47 14.34 3.62
CA MET A 240 17.00 13.04 3.22
C MET A 240 16.52 12.01 4.22
N ALA A 241 15.56 11.17 3.84
CA ALA A 241 15.04 10.09 4.67
C ALA A 241 14.87 8.80 3.87
N ASP A 242 15.19 7.66 4.47
CA ASP A 242 14.93 6.34 3.92
C ASP A 242 13.58 5.80 4.42
N GLY A 243 12.62 5.67 3.48
CA GLY A 243 11.50 4.73 3.55
C GLY A 243 10.39 5.02 4.57
N GLU A 244 9.20 5.35 4.06
CA GLU A 244 7.94 5.02 4.72
C GLU A 244 7.15 4.02 3.86
N ALA A 245 6.09 3.43 4.41
CA ALA A 245 5.24 2.42 3.76
C ALA A 245 4.82 2.80 2.33
N TRP A 246 4.77 1.82 1.45
CA TRP A 246 4.62 2.03 0.01
C TRP A 246 3.18 1.75 -0.39
N GLN A 247 2.39 2.79 -0.67
CA GLN A 247 1.17 2.60 -1.44
C GLN A 247 1.57 2.35 -2.89
N ARG A 248 1.47 1.09 -3.32
CA ARG A 248 1.77 0.68 -4.68
C ARG A 248 0.50 0.60 -5.50
N VAL A 249 0.63 0.91 -6.77
CA VAL A 249 -0.43 0.64 -7.75
C VAL A 249 0.12 -0.35 -8.74
N GLU A 250 -0.56 -1.47 -8.86
CA GLU A 250 -0.21 -2.56 -9.77
C GLU A 250 -1.10 -2.50 -11.01
N HIS A 251 -0.75 -3.26 -12.05
CA HIS A 251 -1.53 -3.35 -13.30
C HIS A 251 -2.01 -2.02 -13.91
N MET A 252 -1.13 -1.02 -13.88
CA MET A 252 -1.46 0.36 -14.28
C MET A 252 -2.00 0.42 -15.72
N GLN A 253 -3.18 1.01 -15.87
CA GLN A 253 -3.80 1.33 -17.15
C GLN A 253 -3.90 2.85 -17.34
N PHE A 254 -3.88 3.26 -18.60
CA PHE A 254 -4.08 4.66 -18.98
C PHE A 254 -5.26 4.80 -19.92
N PHE A 255 -6.01 5.87 -19.77
CA PHE A 255 -7.10 6.28 -20.65
C PHE A 255 -6.92 7.76 -20.98
N GLU A 256 -7.31 8.22 -22.15
CA GLU A 256 -7.16 9.64 -22.49
C GLU A 256 -8.26 10.13 -23.43
N ASP A 257 -8.55 11.43 -23.34
CA ASP A 257 -9.29 12.19 -24.35
C ASP A 257 -8.44 13.38 -24.84
N ASP A 258 -9.06 14.37 -25.48
CA ASP A 258 -8.33 15.53 -26.01
C ASP A 258 -7.68 16.39 -24.92
N ASP A 259 -8.24 16.38 -23.70
CA ASP A 259 -7.89 17.33 -22.62
C ASP A 259 -7.30 16.63 -21.39
N TYR A 260 -7.61 15.35 -21.16
CA TYR A 260 -7.29 14.64 -19.92
C TYR A 260 -6.63 13.28 -20.15
N ILE A 261 -5.85 12.85 -19.16
CA ILE A 261 -5.27 11.52 -19.07
C ILE A 261 -5.63 10.94 -17.71
N LEU A 262 -6.18 9.73 -17.68
CA LEU A 262 -6.45 8.97 -16.46
C LEU A 262 -5.40 7.87 -16.32
N PHE A 263 -4.82 7.77 -15.13
CA PHE A 263 -4.09 6.63 -14.63
C PHE A 263 -5.00 5.86 -13.67
N THR A 264 -5.07 4.53 -13.79
CA THR A 264 -5.83 3.70 -12.85
C THR A 264 -5.19 2.33 -12.65
N GLY A 265 -5.39 1.72 -11.49
CA GLY A 265 -4.96 0.36 -11.18
C GLY A 265 -5.26 -0.01 -9.72
N PRO A 266 -5.27 -1.31 -9.38
CA PRO A 266 -5.42 -1.76 -8.00
C PRO A 266 -4.30 -1.21 -7.11
N GLY A 267 -4.69 -0.56 -6.02
CA GLY A 267 -3.81 0.03 -5.03
C GLY A 267 -3.67 -0.85 -3.79
N PHE A 268 -2.44 -1.01 -3.31
CA PHE A 268 -2.13 -1.76 -2.11
C PHE A 268 -1.28 -0.93 -1.17
N TYR A 269 -1.61 -0.96 0.11
CA TYR A 269 -0.71 -0.50 1.15
C TYR A 269 0.26 -1.63 1.50
N GLU A 270 1.56 -1.38 1.37
CA GLU A 270 2.63 -2.28 1.82
C GLU A 270 3.39 -1.68 3.00
N SER A 271 3.32 -2.34 4.15
CA SER A 271 4.17 -2.04 5.30
C SER A 271 5.51 -2.78 5.20
N ASN A 272 6.58 -2.25 5.79
CA ASN A 272 7.84 -2.99 5.99
C ASN A 272 7.65 -4.31 6.77
N GLY A 273 6.48 -4.49 7.42
CA GLY A 273 6.06 -5.70 8.11
C GLY A 273 5.38 -6.76 7.23
N GLY A 274 5.04 -6.47 5.97
CA GLY A 274 4.35 -7.39 5.06
C GLY A 274 2.83 -7.28 5.03
N ASP A 275 2.27 -6.25 5.68
CA ASP A 275 0.83 -5.96 5.61
C ASP A 275 0.50 -5.50 4.19
N GLU A 276 -0.31 -6.29 3.46
CA GLU A 276 -0.87 -5.94 2.14
C GLU A 276 -2.38 -5.67 2.30
N GLU A 277 -2.77 -4.40 2.37
CA GLU A 277 -4.17 -3.99 2.38
C GLU A 277 -4.58 -3.45 1.02
N PHE A 278 -5.65 -4.01 0.45
CA PHE A 278 -6.23 -3.48 -0.77
C PHE A 278 -6.98 -2.17 -0.47
N LEU A 279 -6.54 -1.10 -1.13
CA LEU A 279 -7.06 0.26 -0.94
C LEU A 279 -8.18 0.62 -1.92
N GLY A 280 -8.49 -0.26 -2.87
CA GLY A 280 -9.32 0.05 -4.02
C GLY A 280 -8.49 0.40 -5.25
N TYR A 281 -9.12 1.03 -6.24
CA TYR A 281 -8.44 1.43 -7.47
C TYR A 281 -7.97 2.87 -7.39
N ALA A 282 -6.66 3.10 -7.53
CA ALA A 282 -6.09 4.45 -7.51
C ALA A 282 -6.38 5.16 -8.84
N ASP A 283 -7.41 6.01 -8.88
CA ASP A 283 -7.74 6.82 -10.05
C ASP A 283 -7.02 8.17 -9.92
N ILE A 284 -6.08 8.46 -10.82
CA ILE A 284 -5.32 9.72 -10.86
C ILE A 284 -5.54 10.39 -12.21
N LEU A 285 -6.21 11.54 -12.19
CA LEU A 285 -6.54 12.34 -13.35
C LEU A 285 -5.51 13.46 -13.54
N PHE A 286 -4.99 13.54 -14.76
CA PHE A 286 -4.09 14.59 -15.23
C PHE A 286 -4.82 15.47 -16.24
N SER A 287 -4.58 16.78 -16.17
CA SER A 287 -4.85 17.70 -17.27
C SER A 287 -3.67 17.68 -18.24
N LYS A 288 -3.95 17.56 -19.55
CA LYS A 288 -2.93 17.80 -20.58
C LYS A 288 -2.49 19.26 -20.49
N ASN A 289 -1.21 19.48 -20.28
CA ASN A 289 -0.66 20.81 -20.02
C ASN A 289 0.64 21.00 -20.82
N PRO A 290 0.58 21.63 -22.02
CA PRO A 290 1.76 21.88 -22.84
C PRO A 290 2.70 22.93 -22.25
N ASP A 291 2.24 23.74 -21.28
CA ASP A 291 3.06 24.73 -20.58
C ASP A 291 3.87 24.09 -19.44
N SER A 292 3.41 22.95 -18.91
CA SER A 292 4.18 22.12 -17.97
C SER A 292 5.30 21.38 -18.70
N LYS A 293 6.49 21.33 -18.10
CA LYS A 293 7.62 20.57 -18.62
C LYS A 293 7.31 19.08 -18.82
N TYR A 294 6.35 18.53 -18.07
CA TYR A 294 5.96 17.12 -18.11
C TYR A 294 4.90 16.82 -19.19
N GLY A 295 4.36 17.86 -19.85
CA GLY A 295 3.26 17.75 -20.80
C GLY A 295 1.88 17.51 -20.15
N ALA A 296 1.85 17.41 -18.83
CA ALA A 296 0.67 17.17 -18.02
C ALA A 296 0.85 17.78 -16.61
N THR A 297 -0.27 17.99 -15.93
CA THR A 297 -0.34 18.46 -14.54
C THR A 297 -1.38 17.64 -13.81
N LEU A 298 -1.06 17.18 -12.60
CA LEU A 298 -1.98 16.49 -11.70
C LEU A 298 -3.19 17.37 -11.41
N LEU A 299 -4.39 16.84 -11.64
CA LEU A 299 -5.65 17.55 -11.42
C LEU A 299 -6.37 17.01 -10.18
N TYR A 300 -6.70 15.71 -10.19
CA TYR A 300 -7.52 15.07 -9.17
C TYR A 300 -7.09 13.63 -8.92
N GLY A 301 -7.23 13.13 -7.69
CA GLY A 301 -6.94 11.74 -7.38
C GLY A 301 -7.87 11.18 -6.30
N ARG A 302 -8.19 9.88 -6.37
CA ARG A 302 -8.97 9.15 -5.36
C ARG A 302 -8.64 7.67 -5.35
N TYR A 303 -8.99 6.99 -4.26
CA TYR A 303 -9.23 5.56 -4.27
C TYR A 303 -10.70 5.27 -4.56
N ARG A 304 -10.97 4.61 -5.67
CA ARG A 304 -12.31 4.14 -6.00
C ARG A 304 -12.54 2.79 -5.31
N ASP A 305 -13.48 2.78 -4.36
CA ASP A 305 -13.93 1.57 -3.65
C ASP A 305 -14.80 0.69 -4.56
N GLU A 306 -14.19 0.19 -5.65
CA GLU A 306 -14.73 -0.94 -6.40
C GLU A 306 -14.01 -2.20 -5.92
N LYS A 307 -14.75 -3.06 -5.23
CA LYS A 307 -14.34 -4.44 -4.93
C LYS A 307 -15.07 -5.37 -5.88
N ILE A 308 -14.38 -6.40 -6.36
CA ILE A 308 -15.04 -7.44 -7.13
C ILE A 308 -15.96 -8.22 -6.18
N ASN A 309 -17.27 -8.12 -6.44
CA ASN A 309 -18.27 -8.76 -5.63
C ASN A 309 -18.37 -10.26 -5.96
N ILE A 310 -18.12 -11.10 -4.95
CA ILE A 310 -18.25 -12.55 -5.03
C ILE A 310 -19.68 -12.90 -4.60
N SER A 311 -20.47 -13.41 -5.55
CA SER A 311 -21.89 -13.70 -5.36
C SER A 311 -22.17 -14.99 -4.57
N SER A 312 -21.26 -15.97 -4.65
CA SER A 312 -21.32 -17.23 -3.90
C SER A 312 -19.99 -17.97 -3.95
N VAL A 313 -19.79 -18.87 -2.99
CA VAL A 313 -18.62 -19.74 -2.92
C VAL A 313 -19.07 -21.21 -2.93
N GLU A 314 -18.39 -22.04 -3.73
CA GLU A 314 -18.52 -23.50 -3.70
C GLU A 314 -17.19 -24.10 -3.25
N THR A 315 -17.22 -25.02 -2.29
CA THR A 315 -16.03 -25.73 -1.81
C THR A 315 -16.16 -27.23 -2.03
N SER A 316 -15.02 -27.92 -2.24
CA SER A 316 -15.02 -29.38 -2.43
C SER A 316 -15.40 -30.15 -1.16
N SER A 317 -15.15 -29.55 0.00
CA SER A 317 -15.58 -30.05 1.31
C SER A 317 -15.68 -28.93 2.33
N GLU A 318 -16.37 -29.20 3.44
CA GLU A 318 -16.49 -28.32 4.58
C GLU A 318 -16.48 -29.16 5.87
N LEU A 319 -15.77 -28.68 6.88
CA LEU A 319 -15.85 -29.26 8.22
C LEU A 319 -17.28 -29.09 8.76
N SER A 320 -17.80 -30.15 9.38
CA SER A 320 -19.15 -30.11 9.95
C SER A 320 -19.25 -29.08 11.07
N ALA A 321 -20.33 -28.29 11.04
CA ALA A 321 -20.62 -27.31 12.08
C ALA A 321 -20.58 -27.93 13.49
N SER A 322 -19.89 -27.26 14.41
CA SER A 322 -19.72 -27.73 15.78
C SER A 322 -19.52 -26.57 16.75
N GLY A 323 -19.88 -26.74 18.03
CA GLY A 323 -19.65 -25.72 19.05
C GLY A 323 -20.35 -24.36 18.78
N GLY A 324 -21.37 -24.32 17.92
CA GLY A 324 -22.03 -23.08 17.51
C GLY A 324 -21.33 -22.31 16.38
N LYS A 325 -20.28 -22.88 15.79
CA LYS A 325 -19.54 -22.33 14.64
C LYS A 325 -19.91 -23.10 13.36
N THR A 326 -19.90 -22.38 12.24
CA THR A 326 -19.89 -22.93 10.88
C THR A 326 -18.47 -22.87 10.34
N TYR A 327 -18.17 -23.73 9.37
CA TYR A 327 -16.89 -23.77 8.66
C TYR A 327 -17.11 -23.76 7.14
N SER A 328 -18.19 -23.09 6.72
CA SER A 328 -18.66 -23.13 5.35
C SER A 328 -17.85 -22.18 4.46
N GLY A 329 -17.86 -22.43 3.15
CA GLY A 329 -17.29 -21.53 2.16
C GLY A 329 -17.86 -20.11 2.21
N ASP A 330 -19.10 -19.94 2.69
CA ASP A 330 -19.72 -18.61 2.88
C ASP A 330 -18.93 -17.73 3.86
N ASN A 331 -18.18 -18.32 4.79
CA ASN A 331 -17.33 -17.61 5.74
C ASN A 331 -16.08 -16.99 5.07
N LEU A 332 -15.79 -17.27 3.78
CA LEU A 332 -14.63 -16.73 3.08
C LEU A 332 -14.86 -15.32 2.52
N ILE A 333 -16.11 -14.86 2.52
CA ILE A 333 -16.54 -13.61 1.89
C ILE A 333 -17.50 -12.84 2.80
N ASP A 334 -17.50 -13.13 4.10
CA ASP A 334 -18.41 -12.50 5.07
C ASP A 334 -17.83 -11.21 5.67
N GLY A 335 -16.53 -10.96 5.45
CA GLY A 335 -15.81 -9.80 5.94
C GLY A 335 -15.46 -9.86 7.43
N ASP A 336 -15.74 -10.99 8.10
CA ASP A 336 -15.37 -11.28 9.48
C ASP A 336 -14.19 -12.26 9.50
N TYR A 337 -12.97 -11.72 9.55
CA TYR A 337 -11.74 -12.51 9.67
C TYR A 337 -11.63 -13.37 10.94
N THR A 338 -12.65 -13.39 11.81
CA THR A 338 -12.74 -14.29 12.95
C THR A 338 -13.62 -15.52 12.69
N THR A 339 -14.21 -15.64 11.51
CA THR A 339 -14.79 -16.87 10.95
C THR A 339 -13.82 -17.48 9.94
N VAL A 340 -14.06 -18.74 9.55
CA VAL A 340 -13.21 -19.44 8.56
C VAL A 340 -14.02 -20.43 7.75
N TRP A 341 -13.60 -20.67 6.51
CA TRP A 341 -13.81 -22.00 5.93
C TRP A 341 -12.74 -22.94 6.47
N ALA A 342 -13.15 -24.15 6.83
CA ALA A 342 -12.24 -25.25 7.10
C ALA A 342 -12.63 -26.42 6.20
N GLU A 343 -11.65 -27.04 5.56
CA GLU A 343 -11.85 -28.26 4.79
C GLU A 343 -12.37 -29.40 5.68
N GLY A 344 -13.08 -30.37 5.10
CA GLY A 344 -13.77 -31.43 5.84
C GLY A 344 -13.30 -32.84 5.52
N VAL A 345 -12.14 -33.00 4.87
CA VAL A 345 -11.56 -34.29 4.53
C VAL A 345 -10.60 -34.76 5.63
N SER A 346 -10.08 -35.99 5.49
CA SER A 346 -9.06 -36.47 6.41
C SER A 346 -7.69 -35.98 5.98
N GLY A 347 -6.92 -35.41 6.90
CA GLY A 347 -5.58 -34.89 6.65
C GLY A 347 -5.61 -33.38 6.55
N THR A 348 -4.74 -32.80 5.71
CA THR A 348 -4.56 -31.34 5.59
C THR A 348 -5.35 -30.71 4.44
N GLY A 349 -6.22 -31.46 3.76
CA GLY A 349 -6.99 -30.93 2.63
C GLY A 349 -6.19 -30.60 1.35
N VAL A 350 -4.96 -31.07 1.18
CA VAL A 350 -4.22 -30.87 -0.09
C VAL A 350 -5.01 -31.49 -1.26
N GLY A 351 -5.30 -30.67 -2.27
CA GLY A 351 -6.15 -31.01 -3.42
C GLY A 351 -7.59 -30.53 -3.31
N GLU A 352 -8.02 -30.03 -2.15
CA GLU A 352 -9.33 -29.40 -1.98
C GLU A 352 -9.37 -28.04 -2.70
N THR A 353 -10.58 -27.61 -3.06
CA THR A 353 -10.81 -26.45 -3.91
C THR A 353 -11.85 -25.50 -3.34
N ILE A 354 -11.62 -24.21 -3.57
CA ILE A 354 -12.56 -23.11 -3.35
C ILE A 354 -12.88 -22.51 -4.72
N THR A 355 -14.14 -22.48 -5.11
CA THR A 355 -14.63 -21.86 -6.35
C THR A 355 -15.40 -20.60 -6.00
N LEU A 356 -14.90 -19.46 -6.46
CA LEU A 356 -15.54 -18.16 -6.33
C LEU A 356 -16.37 -17.89 -7.57
N HIS A 357 -17.65 -17.54 -7.38
CA HIS A 357 -18.53 -17.08 -8.46
C HIS A 357 -18.75 -15.58 -8.34
N LEU A 358 -18.24 -14.81 -9.29
CA LEU A 358 -18.41 -13.36 -9.34
C LEU A 358 -19.82 -13.00 -9.81
N ASP A 359 -20.31 -11.83 -9.42
CA ASP A 359 -21.66 -11.38 -9.79
C ASP A 359 -21.83 -11.04 -11.28
N LYS A 360 -20.73 -10.67 -11.94
CA LYS A 360 -20.64 -10.39 -13.37
C LYS A 360 -19.27 -10.82 -13.90
N LYS A 361 -19.22 -11.08 -15.21
CA LYS A 361 -17.97 -11.24 -15.95
C LYS A 361 -17.26 -9.90 -16.07
N GLN A 362 -16.07 -9.79 -15.50
CA GLN A 362 -15.28 -8.55 -15.41
C GLN A 362 -13.78 -8.84 -15.48
N LEU A 363 -12.95 -7.79 -15.59
CA LEU A 363 -11.51 -7.94 -15.47
C LEU A 363 -11.17 -8.33 -14.03
N VAL A 364 -10.32 -9.34 -13.87
CA VAL A 364 -9.75 -9.78 -12.60
C VAL A 364 -8.23 -9.74 -12.74
N TYR A 365 -7.57 -9.15 -11.77
CA TYR A 365 -6.11 -9.01 -11.68
C TYR A 365 -5.51 -10.08 -10.79
N GLY A 366 -6.23 -10.50 -9.74
CA GLY A 366 -5.77 -11.56 -8.87
C GLY A 366 -6.74 -11.91 -7.76
N VAL A 367 -6.24 -12.68 -6.80
CA VAL A 367 -6.91 -12.93 -5.52
C VAL A 367 -5.98 -12.65 -4.35
N VAL A 368 -6.54 -12.18 -3.24
CA VAL A 368 -5.90 -12.11 -1.93
C VAL A 368 -6.47 -13.24 -1.06
N ILE A 369 -5.60 -14.05 -0.46
CA ILE A 369 -5.96 -15.11 0.48
C ILE A 369 -5.52 -14.68 1.89
N CYS A 370 -6.46 -14.60 2.83
CA CYS A 370 -6.17 -14.43 4.26
C CYS A 370 -6.06 -15.82 4.91
N ASN A 371 -4.83 -16.29 5.05
CA ASN A 371 -4.50 -17.66 5.43
C ASN A 371 -4.74 -17.94 6.93
N GLY A 372 -5.13 -19.18 7.25
CA GLY A 372 -5.27 -19.67 8.62
C GLY A 372 -6.53 -19.23 9.33
N TYR A 373 -6.65 -19.61 10.61
CA TYR A 373 -7.77 -19.20 11.48
C TYR A 373 -7.37 -17.99 12.34
N THR A 374 -7.64 -16.78 11.83
CA THR A 374 -7.10 -15.54 12.39
C THR A 374 -7.84 -14.99 13.63
N ALA A 375 -8.85 -15.69 14.15
CA ALA A 375 -9.61 -15.25 15.32
C ALA A 375 -8.77 -15.06 16.60
N SER A 376 -7.70 -15.81 16.76
CA SER A 376 -6.70 -15.62 17.82
C SER A 376 -5.42 -16.39 17.53
N TYR A 377 -4.33 -16.02 18.21
CA TYR A 377 -3.07 -16.78 18.15
C TYR A 377 -3.27 -18.29 18.42
N GLU A 378 -4.08 -18.64 19.42
CA GLU A 378 -4.37 -20.04 19.74
C GLU A 378 -5.15 -20.75 18.62
N GLN A 379 -6.10 -20.06 17.97
CA GLN A 379 -6.82 -20.67 16.84
C GLN A 379 -5.89 -20.87 15.65
N PHE A 380 -5.06 -19.89 15.34
CA PHE A 380 -4.11 -19.98 14.24
C PHE A 380 -3.12 -21.14 14.44
N GLU A 381 -2.53 -21.26 15.63
CA GLU A 381 -1.54 -22.31 15.93
C GLU A 381 -2.14 -23.73 15.94
N ASN A 382 -3.41 -23.87 16.36
CA ASN A 382 -4.01 -25.19 16.54
C ASN A 382 -4.59 -25.79 15.27
N ASN A 383 -4.87 -24.99 14.24
CA ASN A 383 -5.48 -25.44 12.98
C ASN A 383 -4.47 -25.42 11.84
N GLY A 384 -4.75 -26.16 10.77
CA GLY A 384 -3.90 -26.20 9.59
C GLY A 384 -3.91 -24.88 8.83
N VAL A 385 -2.81 -24.62 8.12
CA VAL A 385 -2.62 -23.43 7.27
C VAL A 385 -2.12 -23.85 5.89
N LEU A 386 -2.43 -23.05 4.87
CA LEU A 386 -1.87 -23.24 3.54
C LEU A 386 -0.37 -22.92 3.58
N SER A 387 0.40 -23.66 2.78
CA SER A 387 1.79 -23.31 2.45
C SER A 387 1.95 -23.01 0.96
N GLU A 388 1.08 -23.55 0.10
CA GLU A 388 1.06 -23.26 -1.34
C GLU A 388 -0.37 -23.33 -1.88
N ALA A 389 -0.69 -22.47 -2.85
CA ALA A 389 -1.96 -22.48 -3.55
C ALA A 389 -1.80 -22.23 -5.05
N SER A 390 -2.83 -22.65 -5.80
CA SER A 390 -2.98 -22.37 -7.23
C SER A 390 -4.33 -21.69 -7.47
N ALA A 391 -4.37 -20.56 -8.16
CA ALA A 391 -5.60 -19.90 -8.61
C ALA A 391 -5.73 -20.02 -10.13
N ASP A 392 -6.82 -20.61 -10.61
CA ASP A 392 -7.19 -20.69 -12.03
C ASP A 392 -8.31 -19.68 -12.32
N PHE A 393 -8.00 -18.73 -13.21
CA PHE A 393 -8.89 -17.65 -13.64
C PHE A 393 -9.60 -17.97 -14.96
N GLY A 394 -9.41 -19.19 -15.49
CA GLY A 394 -9.97 -19.66 -16.74
C GLY A 394 -9.03 -19.50 -17.94
N GLU A 395 -9.31 -20.23 -19.01
CA GLU A 395 -8.58 -20.19 -20.28
C GLU A 395 -7.06 -20.49 -20.17
N GLY A 396 -6.64 -21.19 -19.12
CA GLY A 396 -5.24 -21.55 -18.87
C GLY A 396 -4.46 -20.49 -18.10
N ASN A 397 -5.12 -19.43 -17.63
CA ASN A 397 -4.53 -18.42 -16.76
C ASN A 397 -4.52 -18.96 -15.33
N THR A 398 -3.41 -19.61 -14.96
CA THR A 398 -3.22 -20.19 -13.63
C THR A 398 -1.99 -19.61 -12.97
N VAL A 399 -2.17 -19.06 -11.77
CA VAL A 399 -1.10 -18.55 -10.92
C VAL A 399 -0.86 -19.53 -9.79
N LYS A 400 0.40 -19.77 -9.45
CA LYS A 400 0.81 -20.61 -8.32
C LYS A 400 1.79 -19.85 -7.45
N GLY A 401 1.62 -19.94 -6.14
CA GLY A 401 2.49 -19.24 -5.20
C GLY A 401 2.55 -19.95 -3.84
N GLU A 402 3.63 -19.66 -3.13
CA GLU A 402 3.72 -19.93 -1.69
C GLU A 402 2.72 -19.01 -0.97
N VAL A 403 2.09 -19.51 0.08
CA VAL A 403 1.16 -18.74 0.91
C VAL A 403 1.83 -18.49 2.25
N ILE A 404 1.93 -17.23 2.64
CA ILE A 404 2.61 -16.84 3.87
C ILE A 404 1.78 -17.32 5.07
N SER A 405 2.48 -17.80 6.10
CA SER A 405 1.92 -18.08 7.41
C SER A 405 2.84 -17.49 8.49
N CYS A 406 2.34 -16.53 9.26
CA CYS A 406 3.08 -15.86 10.31
C CYS A 406 2.23 -15.70 11.57
N ASN A 407 2.71 -16.21 12.69
CA ASN A 407 2.09 -16.03 13.99
C ASN A 407 3.13 -15.87 15.10
N TYR A 408 2.87 -14.97 16.04
CA TYR A 408 3.67 -14.81 17.24
C TYR A 408 2.78 -14.70 18.47
N GLU A 409 3.25 -15.24 19.60
CA GLU A 409 2.52 -15.18 20.86
C GLU A 409 2.21 -13.72 21.23
N GLY A 410 0.94 -13.45 21.52
CA GLY A 410 0.44 -12.10 21.86
C GLY A 410 -0.15 -11.31 20.68
N TYR A 411 -0.09 -11.84 19.45
CA TYR A 411 -0.75 -11.21 18.30
C TYR A 411 -2.27 -11.17 18.46
N THR A 412 -2.85 -10.03 18.11
CA THR A 412 -4.30 -9.86 17.97
C THR A 412 -4.79 -10.49 16.66
N ALA A 413 -6.11 -10.59 16.50
CA ALA A 413 -6.69 -11.01 15.23
C ALA A 413 -6.26 -10.08 14.08
N GLU A 414 -6.23 -8.76 14.31
CA GLU A 414 -5.78 -7.76 13.34
C GLU A 414 -4.33 -8.03 12.89
N ASN A 415 -3.40 -8.25 13.83
CA ASN A 415 -2.01 -8.58 13.48
C ASN A 415 -1.89 -9.87 12.67
N LEU A 416 -2.73 -10.87 12.96
CA LEU A 416 -2.75 -12.11 12.20
C LEU A 416 -3.30 -11.89 10.79
N VAL A 417 -4.36 -11.10 10.62
CA VAL A 417 -4.90 -10.80 9.29
C VAL A 417 -3.85 -10.08 8.44
N ASP A 418 -3.23 -9.04 8.99
CA ASP A 418 -2.29 -8.19 8.25
C ASP A 418 -1.09 -9.00 7.74
N LEU A 419 -0.55 -9.91 8.55
CA LEU A 419 0.66 -10.69 8.23
C LEU A 419 0.39 -12.00 7.46
N ASN A 420 -0.88 -12.34 7.20
CA ASN A 420 -1.26 -13.60 6.55
C ASN A 420 -2.07 -13.40 5.28
N ARG A 421 -2.00 -12.22 4.68
CA ARG A 421 -2.50 -11.97 3.32
C ARG A 421 -1.45 -12.35 2.30
N THR A 422 -1.88 -13.01 1.23
CA THR A 422 -1.01 -13.33 0.09
C THR A 422 -1.76 -13.12 -1.20
N LYS A 423 -1.15 -12.40 -2.14
CA LYS A 423 -1.64 -12.24 -3.51
C LYS A 423 -1.23 -13.42 -4.40
N LEU A 424 -2.19 -13.97 -5.13
CA LEU A 424 -1.94 -14.74 -6.34
C LEU A 424 -2.38 -13.87 -7.53
N GLU A 425 -1.41 -13.22 -8.14
CA GLU A 425 -1.59 -12.16 -9.13
C GLU A 425 -1.24 -12.63 -10.55
N LEU A 426 -2.06 -12.23 -11.52
CA LEU A 426 -1.83 -12.47 -12.95
C LEU A 426 -0.75 -11.53 -13.49
N GLU A 427 -0.11 -11.84 -14.63
CA GLU A 427 0.73 -10.84 -15.31
C GLU A 427 -0.13 -9.78 -16.02
N GLU A 428 -1.27 -10.20 -16.56
CA GLU A 428 -2.24 -9.38 -17.28
C GLU A 428 -3.65 -9.76 -16.83
N PRO A 429 -4.58 -8.80 -16.67
CA PRO A 429 -5.91 -9.09 -16.18
C PRO A 429 -6.72 -9.95 -17.15
N VAL A 430 -7.60 -10.78 -16.60
CA VAL A 430 -8.42 -11.72 -17.37
C VAL A 430 -9.90 -11.40 -17.20
N MET A 431 -10.65 -11.38 -18.31
CA MET A 431 -12.11 -11.28 -18.27
C MET A 431 -12.74 -12.61 -17.82
N THR A 432 -13.15 -12.71 -16.55
CA THR A 432 -13.76 -13.92 -15.98
C THR A 432 -14.90 -13.59 -15.00
N ASP A 433 -15.74 -14.58 -14.71
CA ASP A 433 -16.75 -14.57 -13.65
C ASP A 433 -16.55 -15.71 -12.64
N THR A 434 -15.48 -16.51 -12.79
CA THR A 434 -15.22 -17.70 -11.98
C THR A 434 -13.73 -17.81 -11.72
N ILE A 435 -13.37 -18.09 -10.46
CA ILE A 435 -11.99 -18.32 -10.03
C ILE A 435 -11.96 -19.60 -9.20
N VAL A 436 -11.02 -20.50 -9.49
CA VAL A 436 -10.84 -21.75 -8.74
C VAL A 436 -9.50 -21.74 -8.02
N ILE A 437 -9.53 -21.70 -6.70
CA ILE A 437 -8.36 -21.82 -5.84
C ILE A 437 -8.22 -23.27 -5.41
N THR A 438 -7.04 -23.85 -5.59
CA THR A 438 -6.70 -25.22 -5.16
C THR A 438 -5.60 -25.17 -4.11
N ILE A 439 -5.79 -25.89 -3.00
CA ILE A 439 -4.73 -26.10 -2.01
C ILE A 439 -3.69 -27.04 -2.62
N THR A 440 -2.49 -26.52 -2.90
CA THR A 440 -1.39 -27.34 -3.44
C THR A 440 -0.37 -27.73 -2.37
N GLY A 441 -0.37 -27.04 -1.23
CA GLY A 441 0.44 -27.36 -0.05
C GLY A 441 -0.21 -26.83 1.22
N ALA A 442 -0.11 -27.58 2.31
CA ALA A 442 -0.63 -27.21 3.63
C ALA A 442 0.18 -27.87 4.75
N THR A 443 0.18 -27.25 5.93
CA THR A 443 0.83 -27.74 7.14
C THR A 443 -0.20 -27.92 8.25
N SER A 444 -0.19 -29.07 8.92
CA SER A 444 -1.06 -29.36 10.08
C SER A 444 -0.83 -28.37 11.22
N GLY A 445 -1.91 -28.04 11.93
CA GLY A 445 -1.82 -27.31 13.19
C GLY A 445 -1.36 -28.19 14.34
N ALA A 446 -1.19 -27.57 15.51
CA ALA A 446 -0.75 -28.27 16.72
C ALA A 446 -1.79 -29.27 17.27
N LYS A 447 -3.07 -29.11 16.94
CA LYS A 447 -4.18 -29.96 17.42
C LYS A 447 -5.02 -30.57 16.29
N TYR A 448 -5.22 -29.83 15.21
CA TYR A 448 -6.11 -30.19 14.11
C TYR A 448 -5.32 -30.16 12.80
N ASP A 449 -5.57 -31.17 11.96
CA ASP A 449 -5.00 -31.21 10.61
C ASP A 449 -5.78 -30.33 9.65
N ASP A 450 -7.05 -30.02 9.97
CA ASP A 450 -7.98 -29.29 9.11
C ASP A 450 -7.42 -27.91 8.72
N THR A 451 -7.24 -27.70 7.42
CA THR A 451 -6.73 -26.42 6.89
C THR A 451 -7.82 -25.35 6.89
N CYS A 452 -7.50 -24.18 7.44
CA CYS A 452 -8.40 -23.03 7.53
C CYS A 452 -7.98 -21.87 6.62
N VAL A 453 -8.97 -21.18 6.06
CA VAL A 453 -8.83 -19.87 5.40
C VAL A 453 -9.87 -18.95 5.99
N SER A 454 -9.44 -17.75 6.40
CA SER A 454 -10.35 -16.78 7.02
C SER A 454 -11.14 -16.02 5.97
N GLU A 455 -10.48 -15.46 4.96
CA GLU A 455 -11.14 -14.64 3.94
C GLU A 455 -10.43 -14.77 2.58
N VAL A 456 -11.18 -14.53 1.50
CA VAL A 456 -10.67 -14.45 0.13
C VAL A 456 -11.31 -13.26 -0.58
N MET A 457 -10.49 -12.48 -1.29
CA MET A 457 -10.94 -11.35 -2.09
C MET A 457 -10.43 -11.50 -3.52
N ALA A 458 -11.25 -11.15 -4.51
CA ALA A 458 -10.80 -10.91 -5.88
C ALA A 458 -10.67 -9.39 -6.11
N TYR A 459 -9.70 -8.98 -6.92
CA TYR A 459 -9.52 -7.58 -7.29
C TYR A 459 -9.31 -7.40 -8.77
#